data_AF-A0A2M6YV00-F1
#
_entry.id   AF-A0A2M6YV00-F1
#
_cell.length_a   1.000
_cell.length_b   1.000
_cell.length_c   1.000
_cell.angle_alpha   90.00
_cell.angle_beta   90.00
_cell.angle_gamma   90.00
#
_symmetry.space_group_name_H-M   'P 1'
#
loop_
_entity.id
_entity.type
_entity.pdbx_description
1 polymer ?
#
loop_
_entity_poly.entity_id
_entity_poly.type
_entity_poly.pdbx_seq_one_letter_code
_entity_poly.pdbx_strand_id
1 'polypeptide(L)'
;MQQSISMLDFRRSPGETINEVFYNKKKIILERGKKQMAVVVPIGLYQKLFQDEDVEMYTNERINEFVKEDKITQKLSIKIKKLLK
;
A
#
# COMPACT_ATOMS: atom_id res chain seq x y z
N MET A 1 -0.76 11.34 -11.21
CA MET A 1 -2.24 11.24 -11.13
C MET A 1 -2.63 9.77 -11.24
N GLN A 2 -3.39 9.26 -10.28
CA GLN A 2 -3.90 7.89 -10.29
C GLN A 2 -5.07 7.82 -11.26
N GLN A 3 -5.02 6.93 -12.25
CA GLN A 3 -6.02 6.83 -13.31
C GLN A 3 -7.09 5.81 -12.88
N SER A 4 -8.36 6.19 -12.88
CA SER A 4 -9.48 5.28 -12.63
C SER A 4 -10.15 4.91 -13.95
N ILE A 5 -10.54 3.64 -14.10
CA ILE A 5 -11.33 3.15 -15.24
C ILE A 5 -12.51 2.33 -14.75
N SER A 6 -13.62 2.38 -15.49
CA SER A 6 -14.77 1.53 -15.21
C SER A 6 -14.45 0.07 -15.52
N MET A 7 -14.97 -0.85 -14.72
CA MET A 7 -14.89 -2.29 -14.95
C MET A 7 -15.60 -2.73 -16.24
N LEU A 8 -16.48 -1.88 -16.79
CA LEU A 8 -17.08 -2.11 -18.11
C LEU A 8 -16.07 -1.80 -19.23
N ASP A 9 -15.32 -0.71 -19.10
CA ASP A 9 -14.31 -0.32 -20.10
C ASP A 9 -13.12 -1.28 -20.06
N PHE A 10 -12.66 -1.65 -18.86
CA PHE A 10 -11.63 -2.68 -18.69
C PHE A 10 -12.00 -4.01 -19.38
N ARG A 11 -13.28 -4.43 -19.29
CA ARG A 11 -13.75 -5.67 -19.91
C ARG A 11 -13.77 -5.62 -21.43
N ARG A 12 -13.86 -4.44 -22.03
CA ARG A 12 -13.85 -4.29 -23.50
C ARG A 12 -12.45 -4.50 -24.08
N SER A 13 -11.41 -4.05 -23.39
CA SER A 13 -10.01 -4.18 -23.83
C SER A 13 -9.04 -4.47 -22.68
N PRO A 14 -9.13 -5.65 -22.04
CA PRO A 14 -8.29 -5.99 -20.90
C PRO A 14 -6.80 -6.10 -21.30
N GLY A 15 -6.51 -6.61 -22.50
CA GLY A 15 -5.13 -6.76 -23.00
C GLY A 15 -4.42 -5.42 -23.20
N GLU A 16 -5.08 -4.44 -23.81
CA GLU A 16 -4.54 -3.09 -24.00
C GLU A 16 -4.26 -2.42 -22.65
N THR A 17 -5.21 -2.55 -21.71
CA THR A 17 -5.04 -1.99 -20.36
C THR A 17 -3.85 -2.62 -19.64
N ILE A 18 -3.67 -3.94 -19.75
CA ILE A 18 -2.52 -4.64 -19.16
C ILE A 18 -1.21 -4.20 -19.81
N ASN A 19 -1.19 -4.04 -21.15
CA ASN A 19 -0.02 -3.55 -21.87
C ASN A 19 0.36 -2.13 -21.42
N GLU A 20 -0.61 -1.23 -21.30
CA GLU A 20 -0.36 0.11 -20.78
C GLU A 20 0.20 0.09 -19.36
N VAL A 21 -0.36 -0.75 -18.48
CA VAL A 21 0.15 -0.92 -17.12
C VAL A 21 1.60 -1.41 -17.17
N PHE A 22 1.89 -2.45 -17.95
CA PHE A 22 3.20 -3.10 -17.97
C PHE A 22 4.30 -2.22 -18.59
N TYR A 23 4.06 -1.67 -19.78
CA TYR A 23 5.05 -0.90 -20.54
C TYR A 23 5.18 0.54 -20.03
N ASN A 24 4.07 1.20 -19.71
CA ASN A 24 4.08 2.60 -19.28
C ASN A 24 4.14 2.76 -17.75
N LYS A 25 4.27 1.65 -17.01
CA LYS A 25 4.32 1.61 -15.53
C LYS A 25 3.15 2.34 -14.87
N LYS A 26 1.98 2.34 -15.52
CA LYS A 26 0.76 2.96 -14.99
C LYS A 26 0.20 2.17 -13.80
N LYS A 27 -0.52 2.86 -12.92
CA LYS A 27 -1.30 2.29 -11.82
C LYS A 27 -2.75 2.67 -12.05
N ILE A 28 -3.62 1.67 -12.15
CA ILE A 28 -5.02 1.89 -12.55
C ILE A 28 -5.94 1.37 -11.44
N ILE A 29 -6.93 2.17 -11.05
CA ILE A 29 -8.02 1.72 -10.18
C ILE A 29 -9.17 1.24 -11.07
N LEU A 30 -9.66 0.04 -10.82
CA LEU A 30 -10.89 -0.49 -11.42
C LEU A 30 -12.08 -0.12 -10.55
N GLU A 31 -13.08 0.51 -11.14
CA GLU A 31 -14.28 0.96 -10.43
C GLU A 31 -15.57 0.37 -11.04
N ARG A 32 -16.58 0.12 -10.21
CA ARG A 32 -17.94 -0.23 -10.68
C ARG A 32 -18.95 0.61 -9.94
N GLY A 33 -19.71 1.42 -10.67
CA GLY A 33 -20.74 2.28 -10.08
C GLY A 33 -20.20 3.20 -8.98
N LYS A 34 -19.03 3.82 -9.22
CA LYS A 34 -18.28 4.69 -8.28
C LYS A 34 -17.62 3.98 -7.08
N LYS A 35 -17.72 2.66 -6.97
CA LYS A 35 -17.00 1.87 -5.96
C LYS A 35 -15.68 1.36 -6.52
N GLN A 36 -14.58 1.63 -5.83
CA GLN A 36 -13.27 1.06 -6.14
C GLN A 36 -13.27 -0.44 -5.81
N MET A 37 -12.87 -1.26 -6.78
CA MET A 37 -12.95 -2.73 -6.69
C MET A 37 -11.58 -3.38 -6.59
N ALA A 38 -10.65 -2.94 -7.43
CA ALA A 38 -9.33 -3.53 -7.55
C ALA A 38 -8.34 -2.50 -8.09
N VAL A 39 -7.05 -2.79 -7.95
CA VAL A 39 -5.97 -2.01 -8.57
C VAL A 39 -5.20 -2.92 -9.51
N VAL A 40 -4.95 -2.44 -10.72
CA VAL A 40 -4.06 -3.10 -11.67
C VAL A 40 -2.71 -2.38 -11.62
N VAL A 41 -1.67 -3.13 -11.27
CA VAL A 41 -0.30 -2.65 -11.17
C VAL A 41 0.65 -3.57 -11.92
N PRO A 42 1.83 -3.09 -12.36
CA PRO A 42 2.84 -3.95 -12.95
C PRO A 42 3.29 -5.01 -11.93
N ILE A 43 3.52 -6.25 -12.39
CA ILE A 43 3.91 -7.35 -11.51
C ILE A 43 5.19 -7.06 -10.72
N GLY A 44 6.19 -6.41 -11.32
CA GLY A 44 7.42 -6.04 -10.61
C GLY A 44 7.20 -4.98 -9.52
N LEU A 45 6.17 -4.12 -9.66
CA LEU A 45 5.78 -3.20 -8.59
C LEU A 45 5.05 -3.95 -7.47
N TYR A 46 4.13 -4.86 -7.84
CA TYR A 46 3.46 -5.72 -6.86
C TYR A 46 4.50 -6.51 -6.05
N GLN A 47 5.43 -7.20 -6.72
CA GLN A 47 6.50 -7.93 -6.05
C GLN A 47 7.31 -7.05 -5.11
N LYS A 48 7.71 -5.84 -5.51
CA LYS A 48 8.44 -4.92 -4.62
C LYS A 48 7.64 -4.48 -3.39
N LEU A 49 6.33 -4.27 -3.54
CA LEU A 49 5.46 -3.92 -2.40
C LEU A 49 5.35 -5.04 -1.37
N PHE A 50 5.58 -6.28 -1.79
CA PHE A 50 5.46 -7.48 -0.95
C PHE A 50 6.78 -8.26 -0.82
N GLN A 51 7.90 -7.70 -1.30
CA GLN A 51 9.26 -8.25 -1.13
C GLN A 51 9.86 -7.81 0.19
N ASP A 52 9.41 -6.67 0.72
CA ASP A 52 9.65 -6.31 2.12
C ASP A 52 8.70 -7.16 2.98
N GLU A 53 9.05 -8.43 3.18
CA GLU A 53 8.49 -9.27 4.26
C GLU A 53 8.70 -8.60 5.65
N ASP A 54 9.52 -7.55 5.72
CA ASP A 54 9.83 -6.74 6.91
C ASP A 54 8.77 -5.68 7.26
N VAL A 55 7.71 -5.48 6.47
CA VAL A 55 6.56 -4.70 6.95
C VAL A 55 5.65 -5.61 7.79
N GLU A 56 6.19 -6.10 8.91
CA GLU A 56 5.35 -6.65 9.97
C GLU A 56 4.47 -5.50 10.49
N MET A 57 3.17 -5.55 10.19
CA MET A 57 2.21 -4.75 10.94
C MET A 57 2.17 -5.29 12.36
N TYR A 58 3.00 -4.74 13.23
CA TYR A 58 3.01 -5.12 14.63
C TYR A 58 1.63 -4.92 15.23
N THR A 59 1.10 -5.96 15.87
CA THR A 59 -0.11 -5.81 16.68
C THR A 59 0.17 -4.87 17.85
N ASN A 60 -0.88 -4.27 18.41
CA ASN A 60 -0.73 -3.43 19.60
C ASN A 60 -0.07 -4.20 20.76
N GLU A 61 -0.25 -5.53 20.84
CA GLU A 61 0.48 -6.36 21.82
C GLU A 61 1.98 -6.35 21.57
N ARG A 62 2.44 -6.56 20.33
CA ARG A 62 3.87 -6.62 19.99
C ARG A 62 4.56 -5.27 20.17
N ILE A 63 3.88 -4.18 19.85
CA ILE A 63 4.36 -2.82 20.14
C ILE A 63 4.54 -2.62 21.66
N ASN A 64 3.61 -3.10 22.47
CA ASN A 64 3.69 -2.99 23.93
C ASN A 64 4.83 -3.83 24.53
N GLU A 65 5.17 -4.96 23.91
CA GLU A 65 6.35 -5.75 24.30
C GLU A 65 7.64 -4.98 24.05
N PHE A 66 7.81 -4.39 22.85
CA PHE A 66 8.99 -3.57 22.57
C PHE A 66 9.11 -2.36 23.50
N VAL A 67 8.01 -1.68 23.81
CA VAL A 67 8.01 -0.55 24.77
C VAL A 67 8.48 -0.99 26.16
N LYS A 68 8.16 -2.23 26.59
CA LYS A 68 8.61 -2.80 27.86
C LYS A 68 10.08 -3.20 27.82
N GLU A 69 10.52 -3.85 26.74
CA GLU A 69 11.91 -4.30 26.55
C GLU A 69 12.88 -3.13 26.42
N ASP A 70 12.52 -2.09 25.67
CA ASP A 70 13.35 -0.91 25.42
C ASP A 70 13.50 0.01 26.65
N LYS A 71 12.81 -0.30 27.77
CA LYS A 71 12.80 0.49 29.01
C LYS A 71 12.66 2.00 28.75
N ILE A 72 11.78 2.38 27.81
CA ILE A 72 11.62 3.76 27.38
C ILE A 72 11.20 4.61 28.57
N THR A 73 12.11 5.46 29.03
CA THR A 73 11.82 6.41 30.11
C THR A 73 10.77 7.43 29.65
N GLN A 74 9.93 7.91 30.57
CA GLN A 74 8.87 8.89 30.25
C GLN A 74 9.41 10.14 29.55
N LYS A 75 10.65 10.54 29.85
CA LYS A 75 11.30 11.68 29.21
C LYS A 75 11.61 11.43 27.72
N LEU A 76 11.99 10.20 27.37
CA LEU A 76 12.28 9.80 26.00
C LEU A 76 10.99 9.65 25.17
N SER A 77 9.92 9.11 25.76
CA SER A 77 8.63 8.96 25.07
C SER A 77 8.01 10.31 24.68
N ILE A 78 8.12 11.32 25.54
CA ILE A 78 7.67 12.70 25.24
C ILE A 78 8.48 13.29 24.08
N LYS A 79 9.79 13.05 24.04
CA LYS A 79 10.67 13.54 22.96
C LYS A 79 10.34 12.87 21.63
N ILE A 80 10.11 11.56 21.63
CA ILE A 80 9.69 10.79 20.44
C ILE A 80 8.33 11.27 19.93
N LYS A 81 7.33 11.46 20.81
CA LYS A 81 6.00 11.99 20.42
C LYS A 81 6.07 13.37 19.76
N LYS A 82 7.06 14.19 20.11
CA LYS A 82 7.27 15.50 19.50
C LYS A 82 7.88 15.41 18.09
N LEU A 83 8.64 14.35 17.80
CA LEU A 83 9.31 14.12 16.52
C LEU A 83 8.43 13.40 15.48
N LEU A 84 7.41 12.66 15.95
CA LEU A 84 6.47 11.90 15.11
C LEU A 84 5.20 12.69 14.72
N LYS A 85 5.18 14.00 14.96
CA LYS A 85 4.08 14.91 14.65
C LYS A 85 4.45 15.80 13.47
#